data_AF-A0A6B0Z6Z5-F1
#
_entry.id   AF-A0A6B0Z6Z5-F1
#
_cell.length_a   1.000
_cell.length_b   1.000
_cell.length_c   1.000
_cell.angle_alpha   90.00
_cell.angle_beta   90.00
_cell.angle_gamma   90.00
#
_symmetry.space_group_name_H-M   'P 1'
#
loop_
_entity.id
_entity.type
_entity.pdbx_description
1 polymer ?
#
loop_
_entity_poly.entity_id
_entity_poly.type
_entity_poly.pdbx_seq_one_letter_code
_entity_poly.pdbx_strand_id
1 'polypeptide(L)'
;MNEATLALMIPIFSVTMPFLLAGGIVGFVTYFRYRRRREVQETIRIAIEKGQELPTEFLETISSPKNEPKPKKDQDLRRGVVLIAVGLGIAAFGFLVGEEDAARPLLGIGSIPFLIGSALTFLWILRTRHNQ
;
A
#
# COMPACT_ATOMS: atom_id res chain seq x y z
N MET A 1 5.65 -34.37 -21.18
CA MET A 1 5.75 -34.18 -19.72
C MET A 1 5.20 -35.44 -19.10
N ASN A 2 6.02 -36.15 -18.33
CA ASN A 2 5.58 -37.37 -17.66
C ASN A 2 4.70 -36.96 -16.46
N GLU A 3 3.70 -37.75 -16.10
CA GLU A 3 2.83 -37.52 -14.92
C GLU A 3 3.63 -37.12 -13.66
N ALA A 4 4.79 -37.77 -13.45
CA ALA A 4 5.71 -37.46 -12.35
C ALA A 4 6.30 -36.03 -12.37
N THR A 5 6.53 -35.46 -13.57
CA THR A 5 6.99 -34.07 -13.70
C THR A 5 5.90 -33.06 -13.38
N LEU A 6 4.64 -33.37 -13.71
CA LEU A 6 3.48 -32.54 -13.37
C LEU A 6 3.22 -32.53 -11.85
N ALA A 7 3.30 -33.70 -11.20
CA ALA A 7 3.11 -33.83 -9.77
C ALA A 7 4.12 -32.99 -8.95
N LEU A 8 5.38 -32.86 -9.43
CA LEU A 8 6.40 -32.02 -8.79
C LEU A 8 6.17 -30.51 -9.00
N MET A 9 5.50 -30.10 -10.08
CA MET A 9 5.28 -28.69 -10.40
C MET A 9 4.09 -28.07 -9.66
N ILE A 10 3.06 -28.86 -9.33
CA ILE A 10 1.85 -28.41 -8.64
C ILE A 10 2.14 -27.67 -7.33
N PRO A 11 2.94 -28.19 -6.37
CA PRO A 11 3.20 -27.49 -5.12
C PRO A 11 4.03 -26.21 -5.33
N ILE A 12 4.97 -26.24 -6.28
CA ILE A 12 5.81 -25.08 -6.61
C ILE A 12 4.94 -23.94 -7.14
N PHE A 13 4.02 -24.24 -8.06
CA PHE A 13 3.08 -23.25 -8.59
C PHE A 13 2.10 -22.76 -7.53
N SER A 14 1.57 -23.66 -6.70
CA SER A 14 0.64 -23.32 -5.61
C SER A 14 1.24 -22.30 -4.64
N VAL A 15 2.50 -22.51 -4.24
CA VAL A 15 3.18 -21.60 -3.31
C VAL A 15 3.64 -20.33 -4.02
N THR A 16 4.19 -20.41 -5.23
CA THR A 16 4.87 -19.27 -5.87
C THR A 16 3.89 -18.28 -6.53
N MET A 17 2.77 -18.74 -7.08
CA MET A 17 1.82 -17.88 -7.80
C MET A 17 1.19 -16.77 -6.95
N PRO A 18 0.74 -17.02 -5.71
CA PRO A 18 0.21 -15.96 -4.85
C PRO A 18 1.19 -14.82 -4.61
N PHE A 19 2.49 -15.14 -4.39
CA PHE A 19 3.52 -14.12 -4.16
C PHE A 19 3.85 -13.34 -5.42
N LEU A 20 3.93 -13.99 -6.58
CA LEU A 20 4.12 -13.31 -7.87
C LEU A 20 2.98 -12.34 -8.16
N LEU A 21 1.74 -12.75 -7.89
CA LEU A 21 0.56 -11.95 -8.15
C LEU A 21 0.47 -10.76 -7.16
N ALA A 22 0.71 -10.99 -5.88
CA ALA A 22 0.76 -9.94 -4.86
C ALA A 22 1.89 -8.93 -5.15
N GLY A 23 3.10 -9.42 -5.44
CA GLY A 23 4.24 -8.60 -5.81
C GLY A 23 3.99 -7.79 -7.09
N GLY A 24 3.36 -8.42 -8.08
CA GLY A 24 2.94 -7.76 -9.33
C GLY A 24 1.95 -6.62 -9.09
N ILE A 25 0.93 -6.82 -8.26
CA ILE A 25 -0.06 -5.77 -7.93
C ILE A 25 0.61 -4.60 -7.21
N VAL A 26 1.44 -4.88 -6.20
CA VAL A 26 2.14 -3.82 -5.44
C VAL A 26 3.11 -3.06 -6.33
N GLY A 27 3.87 -3.77 -7.17
CA GLY A 27 4.78 -3.19 -8.15
C GLY A 27 4.05 -2.30 -9.16
N PHE A 28 2.93 -2.78 -9.69
CA PHE A 28 2.10 -2.05 -10.66
C PHE A 28 1.52 -0.76 -10.07
N VAL A 29 0.93 -0.83 -8.87
CA VAL A 29 0.39 0.35 -8.17
C VAL A 29 1.49 1.37 -7.86
N THR A 30 2.66 0.90 -7.41
CA THR A 30 3.80 1.77 -7.08
C THR A 30 4.37 2.43 -8.33
N TYR A 31 4.51 1.68 -9.43
CA TYR A 31 4.98 2.18 -10.72
C TYR A 31 4.07 3.29 -11.26
N PHE A 32 2.74 3.08 -11.26
CA PHE A 32 1.79 4.10 -11.71
C PHE A 32 1.81 5.36 -10.83
N ARG A 33 1.95 5.19 -9.51
CA ARG A 33 2.04 6.29 -8.56
C ARG A 33 3.35 7.06 -8.70
N TYR A 34 4.44 6.40 -9.07
CA TYR A 34 5.72 7.02 -9.39
C TYR A 34 5.64 7.83 -10.68
N ARG A 35 5.04 7.27 -11.74
CA ARG A 35 4.87 7.93 -13.03
C ARG A 35 4.08 9.24 -12.92
N ARG A 36 2.95 9.24 -12.21
CA ARG A 36 2.16 10.46 -11.96
C ARG A 36 2.95 11.58 -11.26
N ARG A 37 3.87 11.24 -10.35
CA ARG A 37 4.68 12.24 -9.64
C ARG A 37 5.72 12.88 -10.55
N ARG A 38 6.31 12.10 -11.47
CA ARG A 38 7.27 12.60 -12.46
C ARG A 38 6.60 13.56 -13.44
N GLU A 39 5.43 13.21 -13.97
CA GLU A 39 4.70 14.05 -14.94
C GLU A 39 4.32 15.43 -14.36
N VAL A 40 3.97 15.48 -13.06
CA VAL A 40 3.69 16.74 -12.36
C VAL A 40 4.95 17.60 -12.21
N GLN A 41 6.08 17.01 -11.86
CA GLN A 41 7.36 17.74 -11.72
C GLN A 41 7.86 18.26 -13.07
N GLU A 42 7.67 17.50 -14.15
CA GLU A 42 8.04 17.89 -15.50
C GLU A 42 7.20 19.08 -15.99
N THR A 43 5.89 19.08 -15.69
CA THR A 43 5.01 20.22 -15.97
C THR A 43 5.44 21.48 -15.21
N ILE A 44 5.82 21.36 -13.94
CA ILE A 44 6.32 22.48 -13.12
C ILE A 44 7.62 23.04 -13.71
N ARG A 45 8.53 22.16 -14.15
CA ARG A 45 9.80 22.57 -14.77
C ARG A 45 9.57 23.35 -16.08
N ILE A 46 8.65 22.86 -16.93
CA ILE A 46 8.27 23.54 -18.18
C ILE A 46 7.58 24.88 -17.91
N ALA A 47 6.78 25.00 -16.85
CA ALA A 47 6.14 26.25 -16.45
C ALA A 47 7.16 27.30 -15.96
N ILE A 48 8.21 26.88 -15.25
CA ILE A 48 9.30 27.74 -14.80
C ILE A 48 10.17 28.21 -15.99
N GLU A 49 10.52 27.31 -16.91
CA GLU A 49 11.37 27.62 -18.07
C GLU A 49 10.71 28.57 -19.08
N LYS A 50 9.37 28.63 -19.14
CA LYS A 50 8.62 29.54 -20.02
C LYS A 50 8.50 30.97 -19.50
N GLY A 51 9.14 31.32 -18.38
CA GLY A 51 9.20 32.69 -17.87
C GLY A 51 7.85 33.27 -17.44
N GLN A 52 6.87 32.40 -17.18
CA GLN A 52 5.58 32.81 -16.66
C GLN A 52 5.80 33.28 -15.22
N GLU A 53 5.51 34.55 -14.92
CA GLU A 53 5.53 35.06 -13.54
C GLU A 53 4.57 34.20 -12.73
N LEU A 54 5.14 33.27 -11.95
CA LEU A 54 4.38 32.38 -11.10
C LEU A 54 3.57 33.28 -10.16
N PRO A 55 2.22 33.27 -10.24
CA PRO A 55 1.39 34.04 -9.33
C PRO A 55 1.84 33.68 -7.92
N THR A 56 2.02 34.65 -7.04
CA THR A 56 2.56 34.43 -5.68
C THR A 56 1.77 33.36 -4.90
N GLU A 57 0.49 33.15 -5.24
CA GLU A 57 -0.36 32.05 -4.76
C GLU A 57 0.18 30.63 -5.09
N PHE A 58 0.86 30.43 -6.24
CA PHE A 58 1.47 29.15 -6.64
C PHE A 58 2.80 28.87 -5.94
N LEU A 59 3.58 29.92 -5.68
CA LEU A 59 4.79 29.83 -4.86
C LEU A 59 4.43 29.50 -3.41
N GLU A 60 3.36 30.06 -2.85
CA GLU A 60 2.89 29.70 -1.52
C GLU A 60 2.37 28.26 -1.42
N THR A 61 1.81 27.69 -2.49
CA THR A 61 1.38 26.28 -2.50
C THR A 61 2.55 25.29 -2.57
N ILE A 62 3.69 25.70 -3.11
CA ILE A 62 4.90 24.86 -3.18
C ILE A 62 5.85 25.12 -1.98
N SER A 63 5.96 26.37 -1.52
CA SER A 63 6.86 26.78 -0.43
C SER A 63 6.22 26.69 0.96
N SER A 64 4.89 26.64 1.09
CA SER A 64 4.27 26.36 2.38
C SER A 64 4.27 24.86 2.66
N PRO A 65 5.00 24.36 3.70
CA PRO A 65 4.83 23.00 4.19
C PRO A 65 3.40 22.73 4.75
N LYS A 66 2.51 23.74 4.76
CA LYS A 66 1.07 23.58 5.03
C LYS A 66 0.28 22.97 3.86
N ASN A 67 0.81 23.02 2.63
CA ASN A 67 0.19 22.50 1.41
C ASN A 67 0.90 21.27 0.83
N GLU A 68 1.84 20.66 1.56
CA GLU A 68 1.91 19.21 1.48
C GLU A 68 0.49 18.72 1.78
N PRO A 69 -0.11 17.84 0.95
CA PRO A 69 -1.38 17.26 1.31
C PRO A 69 -1.13 16.50 2.60
N LYS A 70 -1.35 17.16 3.76
CA LYS A 70 -1.45 16.54 5.08
C LYS A 70 -2.27 15.32 4.77
N PRO A 71 -1.73 14.10 4.98
CA PRO A 71 -2.42 12.90 4.57
C PRO A 71 -3.85 13.08 5.04
N LYS A 72 -4.78 13.18 4.07
CA LYS A 72 -6.16 13.58 4.37
C LYS A 72 -6.55 12.73 5.56
N LYS A 73 -7.17 13.32 6.58
CA LYS A 73 -7.52 12.60 7.82
C LYS A 73 -8.12 11.22 7.50
N ASP A 74 -8.88 11.14 6.40
CA ASP A 74 -9.50 9.92 5.87
C ASP A 74 -8.53 8.94 5.18
N GLN A 75 -7.42 9.42 4.62
CA GLN A 75 -6.40 8.59 3.96
C GLN A 75 -5.59 7.76 4.97
N ASP A 76 -5.27 8.31 6.14
CA ASP A 76 -4.59 7.54 7.21
C ASP A 76 -5.54 6.49 7.79
N LEU A 77 -6.81 6.86 8.03
CA LEU A 77 -7.85 5.93 8.45
C LEU A 77 -8.06 4.81 7.42
N ARG A 78 -8.18 5.17 6.13
CA ARG A 78 -8.37 4.20 5.05
C ARG A 78 -7.18 3.25 4.93
N ARG A 79 -5.95 3.74 5.07
CA ARG A 79 -4.74 2.89 5.09
C ARG A 79 -4.74 1.96 6.29
N GLY A 80 -5.10 2.46 7.48
CA GLY A 80 -5.19 1.67 8.70
C GLY A 80 -6.20 0.52 8.58
N VAL A 81 -7.44 0.84 8.16
CA VAL A 81 -8.52 -0.14 7.98
C VAL A 81 -8.18 -1.18 6.91
N VAL A 82 -7.61 -0.76 5.78
CA VAL A 82 -7.21 -1.70 4.72
C VAL A 82 -6.14 -2.67 5.22
N LEU A 83 -5.16 -2.21 6.01
CA LEU A 83 -4.11 -3.07 6.56
C LEU A 83 -4.64 -4.07 7.60
N ILE A 84 -5.61 -3.65 8.43
CA ILE A 84 -6.32 -4.56 9.34
C ILE A 84 -7.05 -5.65 8.53
N ALA A 85 -7.79 -5.26 7.49
CA ALA A 85 -8.53 -6.19 6.64
C ALA A 85 -7.59 -7.17 5.92
N VAL A 86 -6.44 -6.71 5.45
CA VAL A 86 -5.41 -7.57 4.84
C VAL A 86 -4.87 -8.57 5.86
N GLY A 87 -4.50 -8.13 7.06
CA GLY A 87 -3.99 -9.04 8.09
C GLY A 87 -4.99 -10.10 8.53
N LEU A 88 -6.25 -9.71 8.71
CA LEU A 88 -7.35 -10.64 8.96
C LEU A 88 -7.62 -11.57 7.78
N GLY A 89 -7.53 -11.07 6.55
CA GLY A 89 -7.68 -11.88 5.35
C GLY A 89 -6.61 -12.96 5.22
N ILE A 90 -5.34 -12.63 5.53
CA ILE A 90 -4.22 -13.59 5.53
C ILE A 90 -4.41 -14.63 6.65
N ALA A 91 -4.81 -14.20 7.85
CA ALA A 91 -5.11 -15.09 8.95
C ALA A 91 -6.26 -16.06 8.63
N ALA A 92 -7.36 -15.54 8.10
CA ALA A 92 -8.52 -16.33 7.68
C ALA A 92 -8.17 -17.30 6.55
N PHE A 93 -7.33 -16.88 5.60
CA PHE A 93 -6.83 -17.74 4.54
C PHE A 93 -6.07 -18.95 5.11
N GLY A 94 -5.23 -18.75 6.13
CA GLY A 94 -4.54 -19.85 6.82
C GLY A 94 -5.48 -20.89 7.43
N PHE A 95 -6.62 -20.47 7.97
CA PHE A 95 -7.64 -21.40 8.47
C PHE A 95 -8.46 -22.07 7.36
N LEU A 96 -8.74 -21.36 6.27
CA LEU A 96 -9.55 -21.86 5.14
C LEU A 96 -8.79 -22.86 4.26
N VAL A 97 -7.46 -22.78 4.21
CA VAL A 97 -6.63 -23.76 3.48
C VAL A 97 -6.70 -25.15 4.13
N GLY A 98 -7.01 -25.24 5.42
CA GLY A 98 -7.24 -26.53 6.10
C GLY A 98 -5.98 -27.37 6.35
N GLU A 99 -4.79 -26.86 6.03
CA GLU A 99 -3.51 -27.48 6.34
C GLU A 99 -2.99 -26.99 7.70
N GLU A 100 -2.75 -27.92 8.63
CA GLU A 100 -2.29 -27.61 10.00
C GLU A 100 -0.94 -26.86 10.01
N ASP A 101 -0.08 -27.16 9.04
CA ASP A 101 1.24 -26.52 8.88
C ASP A 101 1.18 -25.14 8.20
N ALA A 102 0.08 -24.81 7.53
CA ALA A 102 -0.10 -23.52 6.84
C ALA A 102 -0.66 -22.44 7.79
N ALA A 103 -1.51 -22.82 8.75
CA ALA A 103 -2.19 -21.88 9.63
C ALA A 103 -1.21 -21.04 10.49
N ARG A 104 -0.19 -21.65 11.10
CA ARG A 104 0.75 -20.92 11.98
C ARG A 104 1.59 -19.87 11.22
N PRO A 105 2.24 -20.21 10.08
CA PRO A 105 2.95 -19.21 9.27
C PRO A 105 2.05 -18.08 8.76
N LEU A 106 0.85 -18.41 8.28
CA LEU A 106 -0.09 -17.42 7.74
C LEU A 106 -0.61 -16.47 8.83
N LEU A 107 -0.89 -16.97 10.03
CA LEU A 107 -1.21 -16.11 11.18
C LEU A 107 -0.04 -15.18 11.53
N GLY A 108 1.18 -15.69 11.51
CA GLY A 108 2.39 -14.88 11.72
C GLY A 108 2.52 -13.76 10.69
N ILE A 109 2.38 -14.08 9.41
CA ILE A 109 2.48 -13.09 8.31
C ILE A 109 1.33 -12.08 8.39
N GLY A 110 0.10 -12.52 8.67
CA GLY A 110 -1.07 -11.67 8.81
C GLY A 110 -1.02 -10.73 10.01
N SER A 111 -0.31 -11.11 11.07
CA SER A 111 -0.17 -10.30 12.28
C SER A 111 0.55 -8.97 12.02
N ILE A 112 1.49 -8.92 11.09
CA ILE A 112 2.28 -7.73 10.76
C ILE A 112 1.37 -6.61 10.19
N PRO A 113 0.67 -6.78 9.05
CA PRO A 113 -0.22 -5.74 8.55
C PRO A 113 -1.39 -5.47 9.51
N PHE A 114 -1.86 -6.47 10.26
CA PHE A 114 -2.89 -6.26 11.28
C PHE A 114 -2.44 -5.26 12.36
N LEU A 115 -1.23 -5.43 12.91
CA LEU A 115 -0.69 -4.53 13.93
C LEU A 115 -0.39 -3.14 13.38
N ILE A 116 0.17 -3.05 12.17
CA ILE A 116 0.43 -1.76 11.51
C ILE A 116 -0.90 -1.03 11.28
N GLY A 117 -1.91 -1.73 10.75
CA GLY A 117 -3.23 -1.16 10.51
C GLY A 117 -3.91 -0.69 11.80
N SER A 118 -3.78 -1.47 12.87
CA SER A 118 -4.28 -1.11 14.20
C SER A 118 -3.59 0.13 14.75
N ALA A 119 -2.26 0.23 14.62
CA ALA A 119 -1.50 1.40 15.06
C ALA A 119 -1.89 2.67 14.29
N LEU A 120 -2.06 2.59 12.96
CA LEU A 120 -2.50 3.72 12.14
C LEU A 120 -3.92 4.18 12.49
N THR A 121 -4.82 3.23 12.73
CA THR A 121 -6.20 3.52 13.14
C THR A 121 -6.23 4.15 14.53
N PHE A 122 -5.41 3.64 15.46
CA PHE A 122 -5.30 4.20 16.82
C PHE A 122 -4.72 5.62 16.81
N LEU A 123 -3.65 5.84 16.05
CA LEU A 123 -3.04 7.17 15.88
C LEU A 123 -4.03 8.16 15.27
N TRP A 124 -4.84 7.71 14.31
CA TRP A 124 -5.92 8.51 13.75
C TRP A 124 -6.94 8.93 14.83
N ILE A 125 -7.41 7.98 15.65
CA ILE A 125 -8.34 8.26 16.76
C ILE A 125 -7.72 9.29 17.72
N LEU A 126 -6.48 9.11 18.13
CA LEU A 126 -5.81 10.02 19.06
C LEU A 126 -5.70 11.44 18.48
N ARG A 127 -5.32 11.56 17.21
CA ARG A 127 -5.27 12.84 16.48
C ARG A 127 -6.65 13.47 16.31
N THR A 128 -7.71 12.67 16.13
CA THR A 128 -9.07 13.20 16.02
C THR A 128 -9.56 13.83 17.32
N ARG A 129 -9.16 13.28 18.48
CA ARG A 129 -9.58 13.78 19.80
C ARG A 129 -8.88 15.07 20.24
N HIS A 130 -7.62 15.26 19.85
CA HIS A 130 -6.88 16.49 20.17
C HIS A 130 -7.29 17.69 19.31
N ASN A 131 -8.02 17.46 18.21
CA ASN A 131 -8.40 18.50 17.25
C ASN A 131 -9.90 18.85 17.33
N GLN A 132 -10.55 18.45 18.43
CA GLN A 132 -11.84 18.96 18.91
C GLN A 132 -11.58 19.70 20.23
#